data_AF-A0A444F6F7-F1
#
_entry.id   AF-A0A444F6F7-F1
#
_cell.length_a   1.000
_cell.length_b   1.000
_cell.length_c   1.000
_cell.angle_alpha   90.00
_cell.angle_beta   90.00
_cell.angle_gamma   90.00
#
_symmetry.space_group_name_H-M   'P 1'
#
loop_
_entity.id
_entity.type
_entity.pdbx_description
1 polymer ?
#
loop_
_entity_poly.entity_id
_entity_poly.type
_entity_poly.pdbx_seq_one_letter_code
_entity_poly.pdbx_strand_id
1 'polypeptide(L)' 'MAHIHLTCGAFSSARLVNPRIFRRLRVNDCLLNDGRPIPSGSSVSFQYANSFSYPLAVSNASCIRSS' A
#
# COMPACT_ATOMS: atom_id res chain seq x y z
N MET A 1 -13.15 -2.39 7.84
CA MET A 1 -11.86 -2.47 7.11
C MET A 1 -10.89 -1.48 7.73
N ALA A 2 -9.58 -1.65 7.58
CA ALA A 2 -8.58 -0.72 8.13
C ALA A 2 -8.26 0.45 7.17
N HIS A 3 -8.64 0.33 5.89
CA HIS A 3 -8.52 1.38 4.86
C HIS A 3 -7.13 2.04 4.84
N ILE A 4 -6.09 1.24 4.61
CA ILE A 4 -4.71 1.72 4.59
C ILE A 4 -4.41 2.27 3.20
N HIS A 5 -4.51 3.59 3.05
CA HIS A 5 -4.19 4.32 1.83
C HIS A 5 -2.83 4.99 1.94
N LEU A 6 -2.11 4.95 0.82
CA LEU A 6 -0.80 5.57 0.64
C LEU A 6 -0.87 6.57 -0.51
N THR A 7 -0.25 7.73 -0.34
CA THR A 7 0.11 8.59 -1.47
C THR A 7 1.25 7.95 -2.24
N CYS A 8 1.05 7.77 -3.55
CA CYS A 8 1.98 7.04 -4.40
C CYS A 8 2.26 7.72 -5.76
N GLY A 9 1.85 8.99 -5.95
CA GLY A 9 2.12 9.69 -7.20
C GLY A 9 1.50 8.99 -8.42
N ALA A 10 2.30 8.95 -9.48
CA ALA A 10 2.05 8.16 -10.67
C ALA A 10 2.76 6.79 -10.58
N PHE A 11 2.63 6.09 -9.45
CA PHE A 11 3.28 4.79 -9.24
C PHE A 11 3.05 3.85 -10.42
N SER A 12 4.14 3.36 -10.98
CA SER A 12 4.20 2.31 -11.98
C SER A 12 5.33 1.36 -11.64
N SER A 13 5.23 0.11 -12.08
CA SER A 13 6.31 -0.84 -11.92
C SER A 13 6.47 -1.71 -13.16
N ALA A 14 7.73 -1.95 -13.54
CA ALA A 14 8.11 -2.91 -14.55
C ALA A 14 7.98 -4.37 -14.09
N ARG A 15 7.92 -4.60 -12.77
CA ARG A 15 7.66 -5.93 -12.18
C ARG A 15 6.21 -6.02 -11.73
N LEU A 16 5.63 -7.21 -11.86
CA LEU A 16 4.30 -7.49 -11.33
C LEU A 16 4.33 -7.43 -9.80
N VAL A 17 3.60 -6.48 -9.25
CA VAL A 17 3.33 -6.37 -7.81
C VAL A 17 2.00 -7.04 -7.53
N ASN A 18 1.93 -7.88 -6.49
CA ASN A 18 0.68 -8.55 -6.13
C ASN A 18 -0.38 -7.51 -5.73
N PRO A 19 -1.52 -7.41 -6.45
CA PRO A 19 -2.53 -6.37 -6.20
C PRO A 19 -3.26 -6.56 -4.86
N ARG A 20 -3.15 -7.73 -4.21
CA ARG A 20 -3.65 -7.96 -2.85
C ARG A 20 -2.74 -7.34 -1.78
N ILE A 21 -1.47 -7.09 -2.10
CA ILE A 21 -0.49 -6.51 -1.19
C ILE A 21 -0.40 -5.00 -1.42
N PHE A 22 -0.30 -4.58 -2.67
CA PHE A 22 -0.23 -3.16 -3.04
C PHE A 22 -0.85 -2.96 -4.41
N ARG A 23 -1.83 -2.06 -4.52
CA ARG A 23 -2.42 -1.69 -5.82
C ARG A 23 -2.70 -0.19 -5.88
N ARG A 24 -2.49 0.40 -7.05
CA ARG A 24 -2.88 1.78 -7.33
C ARG A 24 -4.35 1.83 -7.72
N LEU A 25 -5.15 2.58 -6.96
CA LEU A 25 -6.56 2.82 -7.26
C LEU A 25 -6.70 4.04 -8.19
N ARG A 26 -5.98 5.12 -7.89
CA ARG A 26 -5.95 6.37 -8.65
C ARG A 26 -4.57 7.01 -8.57
N VAL A 27 -4.34 8.10 -9.30
CA VAL A 27 -3.14 8.93 -9.10
C VAL A 27 -3.13 9.42 -7.65
N ASN A 28 -1.99 9.30 -6.97
CA ASN A 28 -1.82 9.60 -5.54
C ASN A 28 -2.66 8.76 -4.56
N ASP A 29 -3.32 7.69 -5.02
CA ASP A 29 -4.11 6.82 -4.14
C ASP A 29 -3.78 5.35 -4.39
N CYS A 30 -3.03 4.75 -3.47
CA CYS A 30 -2.68 3.35 -3.46
C CYS A 30 -3.23 2.66 -2.21
N LEU A 31 -3.74 1.44 -2.39
CA LEU A 31 -4.27 0.61 -1.32
C LEU A 31 -3.24 -0.44 -0.91
N LEU A 32 -2.95 -0.50 0.39
CA LEU A 32 -2.09 -1.51 1.00
C LEU A 32 -2.93 -2.65 1.59
N ASN A 33 -2.43 -3.88 1.46
CA ASN A 33 -2.98 -5.10 2.07
C ASN A 33 -4.47 -5.31 1.78
N ASP A 34 -4.95 -4.90 0.60
CA ASP A 34 -6.37 -4.94 0.20
C ASP A 34 -7.31 -4.21 1.20
N GLY A 35 -6.79 -3.23 1.94
CA GLY A 35 -7.52 -2.51 2.98
C GLY A 35 -7.74 -3.32 4.27
N ARG A 36 -7.14 -4.50 4.37
CA ARG A 36 -7.18 -5.35 5.56
C ARG A 36 -6.20 -4.83 6.62
N PRO A 37 -6.54 -4.99 7.91
CA PRO A 37 -5.64 -4.65 9.01
C PRO A 37 -4.33 -5.42 8.90
N ILE A 38 -3.24 -4.75 9.28
CA ILE A 38 -1.96 -5.39 9.52
C ILE A 38 -1.95 -5.78 11.00
N PRO A 39 -1.85 -7.08 11.35
CA PRO A 39 -1.80 -7.51 12.74
C PRO A 39 -0.60 -6.90 13.47
N SER A 40 -0.74 -6.66 14.77
CA SER A 40 0.38 -6.22 15.61
C SER A 40 1.55 -7.19 15.50
N GLY A 41 2.75 -6.68 15.27
CA GLY A 41 3.96 -7.50 15.07
C GLY A 41 4.10 -8.11 13.68
N SER A 42 3.13 -7.90 12.79
CA SER A 42 3.25 -8.26 11.37
C SER A 42 3.69 -7.06 10.52
N SER A 43 4.32 -7.35 9.39
CA SER A 43 4.69 -6.34 8.40
C SER A 43 4.24 -6.78 7.01
N VAL A 44 3.98 -5.80 6.15
CA VAL A 44 3.64 -6.02 4.75
C VAL A 44 4.81 -5.53 3.91
N SER A 45 5.40 -6.44 3.14
CA SER A 45 6.57 -6.15 2.31
C SER A 45 6.27 -6.52 0.86
N PHE A 46 6.66 -5.67 -0.07
CA PHE A 46 6.60 -5.94 -1.50
C PHE A 46 7.82 -5.33 -2.19
N GLN A 47 8.17 -5.90 -3.34
CA GLN A 47 9.23 -5.37 -4.19
C GLN A 47 8.61 -4.79 -5.45
N TYR A 48 9.13 -3.66 -5.90
CA TYR A 48 8.80 -3.06 -7.18
C TYR A 48 10.09 -2.73 -7.92
N ALA A 49 10.00 -2.63 -9.25
CA ALA A 49 11.09 -2.15 -10.10
C ALA A 49 10.62 -0.94 -10.91
N ASN A 50 11.40 0.14 -10.88
CA ASN A 50 11.25 1.28 -11.75
C ASN A 50 12.60 2.04 -11.86
N SER A 51 12.73 2.93 -12.84
CA SER A 51 13.93 3.75 -13.05
C SER A 51 14.21 4.75 -11.92
N PHE A 52 13.18 5.09 -11.14
CA PHE A 52 13.26 6.01 -10.00
C PHE A 52 12.41 5.49 -8.85
N SER A 53 12.78 5.85 -7.62
CA SER A 53 12.00 5.55 -6.43
C SER A 53 10.78 6.46 -6.35
N TYR A 54 9.64 5.88 -5.97
CA TYR A 54 8.45 6.66 -5.65
C TYR A 54 8.43 6.95 -4.15
N PRO A 55 8.24 8.22 -3.71
CA PRO A 55 7.93 8.50 -2.33
C PRO A 55 6.55 7.93 -2.01
N LEU A 56 6.51 6.97 -1.08
CA LEU A 56 5.28 6.39 -0.56
C LEU A 56 5.05 6.94 0.85
N ALA A 57 3.95 7.65 1.07
CA ALA A 57 3.60 8.17 2.39
C ALA A 57 2.19 7.74 2.80
N VAL A 58 1.96 7.57 4.09
CA VAL A 58 0.64 7.19 4.61
C VAL A 58 -0.30 8.38 4.48
N SER A 59 -1.38 8.21 3.71
CA SER A 59 -2.42 9.25 3.55
C SER A 59 -3.60 9.01 4.48
N ASN A 60 -3.99 7.74 4.66
CA ASN A 60 -5.04 7.35 5.59
C ASN A 60 -4.71 5.98 6.18
N ALA A 61 -4.83 5.85 7.50
CA ALA A 61 -4.74 4.58 8.19
C ALA A 61 -5.59 4.65 9.46
N SER A 62 -6.40 3.64 9.68
CA SER A 62 -7.17 3.49 10.92
C SER A 62 -6.64 2.34 11.74
N CYS A 63 -6.48 2.56 13.04
CA CYS A 63 -6.21 1.50 13.99
C CYS A 63 -7.54 0.83 14.36
N ILE A 64 -7.65 -0.48 14.18
CA ILE A 64 -8.77 -1.26 14.66
C ILE A 64 -8.32 -2.06 15.88
N ARG A 65 -9.12 -2.07 16.95
CA ARG A 65 -8.87 -3.00 18.05
C ARG A 65 -9.33 -4.39 17.60
N SER A 66 -8.45 -5.38 17.68
CA SER A 66 -8.86 -6.78 17.67
C SER A 66 -9.55 -7.05 19.02
N SER A 67 -10.88 -7.03 19.03
CA SER A 67 -11.68 -7.49 20.17
C SER A 67 -11.92 -8.99 20.08
#